data_AF-A0A1M6W6A6-F1
#
_entry.id   AF-A0A1M6W6A6-F1
#
_cell.length_a   1.000
_cell.length_b   1.000
_cell.length_c   1.000
_cell.angle_alpha   90.00
_cell.angle_beta   90.00
_cell.angle_gamma   90.00
#
_symmetry.space_group_name_H-M   'P 1'
#
loop_
_entity.id
_entity.type
_entity.pdbx_description
1 polymer ?
#
loop_
_entity_poly.entity_id
_entity_poly.type
_entity_poly.pdbx_seq_one_letter_code
_entity_poly.pdbx_strand_id
1 'polypeptide(L)' 'MKDFLHAYSDAIDESYEKGRDNERAATAIDMLADNEPIEKIVKYSHLSKEEVIELQKTIAANTAK' A
#
# COMPACT_ATOMS: atom_id res chain seq x y z
N MET A 1 -20.37 12.61 -25.81
CA MET A 1 -20.62 11.19 -25.49
C MET A 1 -19.33 10.41 -25.24
N LYS A 2 -18.24 10.66 -25.99
CA LYS A 2 -16.93 10.02 -25.74
C LYS A 2 -16.30 10.43 -24.40
N ASP A 3 -16.49 11.68 -23.98
CA ASP A 3 -15.87 12.23 -22.77
C ASP A 3 -16.43 11.61 -21.47
N PHE A 4 -17.72 11.26 -21.45
CA PHE A 4 -18.35 10.56 -20.32
C PHE A 4 -17.83 9.13 -20.13
N LEU A 5 -17.42 8.47 -21.22
CA LEU A 5 -16.89 7.11 -21.18
C LEU A 5 -15.45 7.07 -20.64
N HIS A 6 -14.65 8.10 -20.95
CA HIS A 6 -13.29 8.25 -20.43
C HIS A 6 -13.28 8.54 -18.93
N ALA A 7 -14.06 9.52 -18.48
CA ALA A 7 -14.12 9.89 -17.05
C ALA A 7 -14.57 8.71 -16.15
N TYR A 8 -15.43 7.83 -16.66
CA TYR A 8 -15.84 6.62 -15.94
C TYR A 8 -14.76 5.53 -15.92
N SER A 9 -13.99 5.38 -17.00
CA SER A 9 -12.82 4.49 -17.05
C SER A 9 -11.74 4.93 -16.07
N ASP A 10 -11.38 6.21 -16.13
CA ASP A 10 -10.33 6.79 -15.27
C ASP A 10 -10.69 6.69 -13.78
N ALA A 11 -11.96 6.92 -13.43
CA ALA A 11 -12.43 6.80 -12.04
C ALA A 11 -12.41 5.34 -11.53
N ILE A 12 -12.70 4.39 -12.41
CA ILE A 12 -12.62 2.97 -12.10
C ILE A 12 -11.15 2.54 -11.93
N ASP A 13 -10.28 2.96 -12.84
CA ASP A 13 -8.85 2.65 -12.76
C ASP A 13 -8.22 3.25 -11.49
N GLU A 14 -8.54 4.50 -11.15
CA GLU A 14 -8.11 5.11 -9.88
C GLU A 14 -8.63 4.36 -8.65
N SER A 15 -9.88 3.89 -8.70
CA SER A 15 -10.49 3.15 -7.58
C SER A 15 -9.88 1.77 -7.41
N TYR A 16 -9.58 1.08 -8.51
CA TYR A 16 -8.90 -0.21 -8.50
C TYR A 16 -7.45 -0.09 -8.02
N GLU A 17 -6.70 0.90 -8.50
CA GLU A 17 -5.31 1.14 -8.06
C GLU A 17 -5.27 1.52 -6.58
N LYS A 18 -6.14 2.43 -6.11
CA LYS A 18 -6.26 2.76 -4.68
C LYS A 18 -6.64 1.55 -3.82
N GLY A 19 -7.53 0.68 -4.31
CA GLY A 19 -7.91 -0.55 -3.62
C GLY A 19 -6.74 -1.52 -3.45
N ARG A 20 -5.96 -1.73 -4.52
CA ARG A 20 -4.80 -2.62 -4.51
C ARG A 20 -3.66 -2.08 -3.66
N ASP A 21 -3.40 -0.78 -3.72
CA ASP A 21 -2.38 -0.15 -2.88
C ASP A 21 -2.75 -0.23 -1.39
N ASN A 22 -4.03 -0.07 -1.05
CA ASN A 22 -4.52 -0.23 0.31
C ASN A 22 -4.35 -1.67 0.84
N GLU A 23 -4.65 -2.70 0.03
CA GLU A 23 -4.49 -4.10 0.45
C GLU A 23 -3.02 -4.48 0.67
N ARG A 24 -2.12 -4.02 -0.20
CA ARG A 24 -0.68 -4.22 -0.07
C ARG A 24 -0.12 -3.52 1.16
N ALA A 25 -0.52 -2.26 1.38
CA ALA A 25 -0.13 -1.51 2.56
C ALA A 25 -0.66 -2.16 3.85
N ALA A 26 -1.93 -2.58 3.89
CA ALA A 26 -2.50 -3.27 5.04
C ALA A 26 -1.73 -4.56 5.39
N THR A 27 -1.41 -5.38 4.37
CA THR A 27 -0.59 -6.59 4.56
C THR A 27 0.78 -6.26 5.15
N ALA A 28 1.44 -5.21 4.64
CA ALA A 28 2.73 -4.79 5.17
C ALA A 28 2.64 -4.25 6.61
N ILE A 29 1.58 -3.51 6.94
CA ILE A 29 1.35 -2.98 8.29
C ILE A 29 1.15 -4.12 9.30
N ASP A 30 0.28 -5.08 8.98
CA ASP A 30 0.00 -6.23 9.86
C ASP A 30 1.27 -7.04 10.12
N MET A 31 2.05 -7.32 9.07
CA MET A 31 3.30 -8.07 9.21
C MET A 31 4.41 -7.28 9.92
N LEU A 32 4.46 -5.95 9.78
CA LEU A 32 5.36 -5.10 10.55
C LEU A 32 4.99 -5.13 12.05
N ALA A 33 3.70 -5.16 12.38
CA ALA A 33 3.23 -5.30 13.76
C ALA A 33 3.62 -6.67 14.37
N ASP A 34 3.61 -7.72 13.55
CA ASP A 34 4.08 -9.06 13.91
C ASP A 34 5.62 -9.19 13.97
N ASN A 35 6.36 -8.09 13.74
CA ASN A 35 7.83 -8.05 13.70
C ASN A 35 8.43 -9.02 12.66
N GLU A 36 7.73 -9.23 11.56
CA GLU A 36 8.22 -10.10 10.49
C GLU A 36 9.44 -9.47 9.77
N PRO A 37 10.35 -10.30 9.21
CA PRO A 37 11.49 -9.79 8.44
C PRO A 37 11.06 -9.00 7.20
N ILE A 38 11.80 -7.93 6.87
CA ILE A 38 11.51 -7.06 5.71
C ILE A 38 11.41 -7.87 4.41
N GLU A 39 12.30 -8.83 4.20
CA GLU A 39 12.31 -9.68 3.01
C GLU A 39 11.03 -10.54 2.89
N LYS A 40 10.45 -10.94 4.03
CA LYS A 40 9.18 -11.66 4.07
C LYS A 40 8.01 -10.71 3.79
N ILE A 41 8.03 -9.51 4.35
CA ILE A 41 7.02 -8.48 4.11
C ILE A 41 6.96 -8.15 2.61
N VAL A 42 8.10 -7.83 1.99
CA VAL A 42 8.22 -7.58 0.53
C VAL A 42 7.60 -8.70 -0.31
N LYS A 43 7.84 -9.97 0.08
CA LYS A 43 7.31 -11.14 -0.62
C LYS A 43 5.78 -11.20 -0.62
N TYR A 44 5.13 -10.83 0.49
CA TYR A 44 3.68 -11.01 0.68
C TYR A 44 2.87 -9.73 0.44
N SER A 45 3.42 -8.55 0.77
CA SER A 45 2.78 -7.27 0.47
C SER A 45 2.98 -6.83 -0.98
N HIS A 46 3.96 -7.40 -1.69
CA HIS A 46 4.39 -6.97 -3.02
C HIS A 46 4.84 -5.50 -3.09
N LEU A 47 5.12 -4.87 -1.95
CA LEU A 47 5.79 -3.59 -1.87
C LEU A 47 7.29 -3.77 -2.05
N SER A 48 7.95 -2.76 -2.58
CA SER A 48 9.40 -2.68 -2.60
C SER A 48 9.97 -2.61 -1.18
N LYS A 49 11.26 -2.93 -1.06
CA LYS A 49 11.97 -2.86 0.22
C LYS A 49 11.97 -1.43 0.76
N GLU A 50 12.13 -0.45 -0.13
CA GLU A 50 12.14 0.97 0.19
C GLU A 50 10.79 1.43 0.76
N GLU A 51 9.67 1.04 0.13
CA GLU A 51 8.31 1.34 0.61
C GLU A 51 8.05 0.73 1.99
N VAL A 52 8.46 -0.52 2.24
CA VAL A 52 8.32 -1.16 3.55
C VAL A 52 9.13 -0.43 4.63
N ILE A 53 10.35 0.02 4.31
CA ILE A 53 11.19 0.80 5.24
C ILE A 53 10.55 2.17 5.55
N GLU A 54 10.01 2.85 4.54
CA GLU A 54 9.33 4.13 4.72
C GLU A 54 8.05 3.99 5.57
N LEU A 55 7.27 2.93 5.32
CA LEU A 55 6.09 2.56 6.10
C LEU A 55 6.46 2.31 7.57
N GLN A 56 7.51 1.52 7.83
CA GLN A 56 8.02 1.26 9.18
C GLN A 56 8.41 2.55 9.92
N LYS A 57 9.14 3.46 9.26
CA LYS A 57 9.51 4.76 9.84
C LYS A 57 8.30 5.62 10.16
N THR A 58 7.30 5.61 9.29
CA THR A 58 6.06 6.38 9.46
C THR A 58 5.27 5.89 10.67
N ILE A 59 5.15 4.57 10.84
CA ILE A 59 4.50 3.95 12.01
C ILE A 59 5.26 4.29 13.30
N ALA A 60 6.60 4.17 13.29
CA ALA A 60 7.43 4.50 14.44
C ALA A 60 7.32 5.99 14.83
N ALA A 61 7.27 6.90 13.85
CA ALA A 61 7.11 8.33 14.09
C ALA A 61 5.72 8.69 14.65
N ASN A 62 4.67 7.99 14.23
CA ASN A 62 3.30 8.22 14.69
C ASN A 62 3.01 7.63 16.08
N THR A 63 3.68 6.53 16.46
CA THR A 63 3.52 5.89 17.79
C THR A 63 4.33 6.56 18.89
N ALA A 64 5.36 7.34 18.54
CA ALA A 64 6.21 8.07 19.47
C ALA A 64 5.67 9.47 19.86
N LYS A 65 4.46 9.82 19.41
CA LYS A 65 3.86 11.15 19.56
C LYS A 65 2.69 11.11 20.53
#